data_AF-A0A832PPF9-F1
#
_entry.id   AF-A0A832PPF9-F1
#
_cell.length_a   1.000
_cell.length_b   1.000
_cell.length_c   1.000
_cell.angle_alpha   90.00
_cell.angle_beta   90.00
_cell.angle_gamma   90.00
#
_symmetry.space_group_name_H-M   'P 1'
#
loop_
_entity.id
_entity.type
_entity.pdbx_description
1 polymer ?
#
loop_
_entity_poly.entity_id
_entity_poly.type
_entity_poly.pdbx_seq_one_letter_code
_entity_poly.pdbx_strand_id
1 'polypeptide(L)'
;MTSRSMSRDEILALIPELSDAALDALTDAGIVQPVLEEGAPRFRDIDAARLQLALELEDAFQLDADALALVLSLIDQLHGLKGEMRAVLGALAAEPPETRARLRGVIRQTRVLRVRRR
;
A
#
# COMPACT_ATOMS: atom_id res chain seq x y z
N MET A 1 17.32 3.65 -2.92
CA MET A 1 17.02 4.23 -1.59
C MET A 1 17.13 3.08 -0.61
N THR A 2 18.11 3.11 0.29
CA THR A 2 18.26 2.11 1.35
C THR A 2 17.03 2.23 2.26
N SER A 3 16.04 1.37 2.07
CA SER A 3 14.91 1.28 3.00
C SER A 3 15.48 0.91 4.35
N ARG A 4 15.28 1.78 5.34
CA ARG A 4 15.68 1.49 6.72
C ARG A 4 14.92 0.23 7.14
N SER A 5 15.67 -0.77 7.59
CA SER A 5 15.12 -1.99 8.16
C SER A 5 15.11 -1.86 9.69
N MET A 6 14.04 -2.34 10.31
CA MET A 6 13.74 -2.27 11.73
C MET A 6 13.66 -3.69 12.28
N SER A 7 14.19 -3.90 13.48
CA SER A 7 13.98 -5.09 14.28
C SER A 7 12.52 -5.23 14.74
N ARG A 8 12.19 -6.41 15.25
CA ARG A 8 10.92 -6.66 15.93
C ARG A 8 10.70 -5.71 17.11
N ASP A 9 11.72 -5.52 17.95
CA ASP A 9 11.62 -4.63 19.11
C ASP A 9 11.38 -3.17 18.71
N GLU A 10 12.04 -2.71 17.63
CA GLU A 10 11.85 -1.36 17.11
C GLU A 10 10.45 -1.16 16.52
N ILE A 11 9.87 -2.15 15.83
CA ILE A 11 8.53 -1.99 15.25
C ILE A 11 7.44 -2.02 16.32
N LEU A 12 7.60 -2.85 17.35
CA LEU A 12 6.69 -2.87 18.51
C LEU A 12 6.80 -1.59 19.34
N ALA A 13 8.01 -1.02 19.46
CA ALA A 13 8.19 0.28 20.10
C ALA A 13 7.60 1.44 19.27
N LEU A 14 7.61 1.32 17.95
CA LEU A 14 7.04 2.32 17.03
C LEU A 14 5.50 2.31 17.02
N ILE A 15 4.89 1.14 17.22
CA ILE A 15 3.44 0.93 17.21
C ILE A 15 3.01 0.34 18.56
N PRO A 16 2.77 1.17 19.59
CA PRO A 16 2.49 0.68 20.95
C PRO A 16 1.21 -0.15 21.07
N GLU A 17 0.27 0.01 20.13
CA GLU A 17 -0.98 -0.74 20.06
C GLU A 17 -0.78 -2.16 19.50
N LEU A 18 0.35 -2.42 18.85
CA LEU A 18 0.68 -3.71 18.26
C LEU A 18 1.27 -4.63 19.34
N SER A 19 0.52 -5.67 19.69
CA SER A 19 1.04 -6.74 20.55
C SER A 19 1.94 -7.71 19.77
N ASP A 20 2.83 -8.40 20.48
CA ASP A 20 3.71 -9.41 19.89
C ASP A 20 2.93 -10.53 19.18
N ALA A 21 1.84 -10.99 19.81
CA ALA A 21 0.94 -11.99 19.23
C ALA A 21 0.19 -11.48 17.99
N ALA A 22 -0.22 -10.21 17.98
CA ALA A 22 -0.85 -9.60 16.82
C ALA A 22 0.14 -9.46 15.65
N LEU A 23 1.39 -9.10 15.93
CA LEU A 23 2.45 -9.06 14.92
C LEU A 23 2.69 -10.44 14.29
N ASP A 24 2.70 -11.51 15.08
CA ASP A 24 2.79 -12.87 14.57
C ASP A 24 1.58 -13.22 13.71
N ALA A 25 0.36 -12.97 14.20
CA ALA A 25 -0.87 -13.25 13.45
C ALA A 25 -0.92 -12.51 12.09
N LEU A 26 -0.51 -11.24 12.07
CA LEU A 26 -0.45 -10.42 10.84
C LEU A 26 0.67 -10.90 9.90
N THR A 27 1.78 -11.41 10.44
CA THR A 27 2.86 -12.00 9.64
C THR A 27 2.44 -13.34 9.03
N ASP A 28 1.80 -14.21 9.82
CA ASP A 28 1.27 -15.51 9.38
C ASP A 28 0.16 -15.36 8.34
N ALA A 29 -0.70 -14.34 8.50
CA ALA A 29 -1.71 -13.95 7.51
C ALA A 29 -1.10 -13.30 6.25
N GLY A 30 0.22 -13.08 6.20
CA GLY A 30 0.93 -12.52 5.07
C GLY A 30 0.70 -11.03 4.84
N ILE A 31 0.10 -10.32 5.81
CA ILE A 31 -0.15 -8.87 5.76
C ILE A 31 1.18 -8.13 5.63
N VAL A 32 2.12 -8.51 6.47
CA VAL A 32 3.50 -8.05 6.42
C VAL A 32 4.40 -9.26 6.25
N GLN A 33 5.40 -9.13 5.39
CA GLN A 33 6.40 -10.15 5.18
C GLN A 33 7.77 -9.55 5.52
N PRO A 34 8.30 -9.84 6.73
CA PRO A 34 9.62 -9.37 7.09
C PRO A 34 10.69 -10.01 6.20
N VAL A 35 11.74 -9.26 5.92
CA VAL A 35 12.92 -9.77 5.25
C VAL A 35 13.79 -10.44 6.31
N LEU A 36 14.28 -11.66 6.04
CA LEU A 36 15.25 -12.29 6.92
C LEU A 36 16.64 -11.69 6.65
N GLU A 37 17.20 -11.00 7.63
CA GLU A 37 18.53 -10.40 7.58
C GLU A 37 19.34 -10.94 8.75
N GLU A 38 20.47 -11.60 8.46
CA GLU A 38 21.32 -12.27 9.48
C GLU A 38 20.56 -13.31 10.34
N GLY A 39 19.48 -13.90 9.79
CA GLY A 39 18.66 -14.89 10.49
C GLY A 39 17.58 -14.29 11.41
N ALA A 40 17.44 -12.96 11.45
CA ALA A 40 16.39 -12.27 12.19
C ALA A 40 15.39 -11.58 11.24
N PRO A 41 14.08 -11.59 11.56
CA PRO A 41 13.08 -10.85 10.80
C PRO A 41 13.32 -9.33 10.91
N ARG A 42 13.33 -8.67 9.76
CA ARG A 42 13.46 -7.23 9.62
C ARG A 42 12.27 -6.64 8.86
N PHE A 43 11.75 -5.56 9.39
CA PHE A 43 10.59 -4.84 8.87
C PHE A 43 11.02 -3.52 8.25
N ARG A 44 10.43 -3.11 7.15
CA ARG A 44 10.71 -1.84 6.48
C ARG A 44 9.75 -0.77 6.99
N ASP A 45 10.08 0.50 6.74
CA ASP A 45 9.19 1.64 7.06
C ASP A 45 7.78 1.48 6.48
N ILE A 46 7.64 0.86 5.29
CA ILE A 46 6.34 0.58 4.67
C ILE A 46 5.52 -0.47 5.43
N ASP A 47 6.20 -1.41 6.09
CA ASP A 47 5.57 -2.48 6.84
C ASP A 47 4.91 -1.91 8.12
N ALA A 48 5.53 -0.90 8.74
CA ALA A 48 4.93 -0.18 9.87
C ALA A 48 3.63 0.53 9.50
N ALA A 49 3.60 1.25 8.37
CA ALA A 49 2.39 1.89 7.88
C ALA A 49 1.27 0.88 7.58
N ARG A 50 1.62 -0.32 7.11
CA ARG A 50 0.66 -1.38 6.83
C ARG A 50 0.09 -2.01 8.11
N LEU A 51 0.94 -2.24 9.11
CA LEU A 51 0.51 -2.75 10.43
C LEU A 51 -0.44 -1.77 11.11
N GLN A 52 -0.12 -0.48 11.07
CA GLN A 52 -0.97 0.55 11.67
C GLN A 52 -2.35 0.62 11.01
N LEU A 53 -2.40 0.55 9.68
CA LEU A 53 -3.67 0.44 8.95
C LEU A 53 -4.43 -0.84 9.27
N ALA A 54 -3.74 -1.97 9.45
CA ALA A 54 -4.38 -3.23 9.82
C ALA A 54 -5.09 -3.12 11.18
N LEU A 55 -4.43 -2.53 12.18
CA LEU A 55 -5.01 -2.29 13.50
C LEU A 55 -6.19 -1.32 13.45
N GLU A 56 -6.08 -0.22 12.69
CA GLU A 56 -7.18 0.73 12.49
C GLU A 56 -8.42 0.05 11.86
N LEU A 57 -8.22 -0.85 10.90
CA LEU A 57 -9.29 -1.58 10.24
C LEU A 57 -9.90 -2.66 11.14
N GLU A 58 -9.08 -3.36 11.92
CA GLU A 58 -9.54 -4.33 12.90
C GLU A 58 -10.44 -3.66 13.96
N ASP A 59 -10.00 -2.53 14.52
CA ASP A 59 -10.77 -1.78 15.53
C ASP A 59 -12.05 -1.17 14.94
N ALA A 60 -11.97 -0.54 13.76
CA ALA A 60 -13.11 0.16 13.17
C ALA A 60 -14.21 -0.78 12.65
N PHE A 61 -13.85 -2.00 12.25
CA PHE A 61 -14.77 -2.90 11.53
C PHE A 61 -14.95 -4.27 12.19
N GLN A 62 -14.28 -4.56 13.32
CA GLN A 62 -14.33 -5.85 14.02
C GLN A 62 -14.11 -7.03 13.07
N LEU A 63 -13.17 -6.85 12.14
CA LEU A 63 -12.87 -7.85 11.12
C LEU A 63 -12.09 -8.99 11.74
N ASP A 64 -12.43 -10.22 11.36
CA ASP A 64 -11.55 -11.36 11.60
C ASP A 64 -10.31 -11.28 10.67
N ALA A 65 -9.31 -12.11 10.97
CA ALA A 65 -8.03 -12.09 10.25
C ALA A 65 -8.18 -12.35 8.74
N ASP A 66 -9.14 -13.20 8.33
CA ASP A 66 -9.39 -13.53 6.94
C ASP A 66 -10.01 -12.33 6.18
N ALA A 67 -10.99 -11.66 6.79
CA ALA A 67 -11.58 -10.45 6.24
C ALA A 67 -10.58 -9.29 6.18
N LEU A 68 -9.72 -9.16 7.21
CA LEU A 68 -8.65 -8.17 7.25
C LEU A 68 -7.63 -8.40 6.12
N ALA A 69 -7.22 -9.65 5.87
CA ALA A 69 -6.34 -10.01 4.77
C ALA A 69 -6.94 -9.69 3.40
N LEU A 70 -8.24 -9.94 3.22
CA LEU A 70 -8.92 -9.59 1.97
C LEU A 70 -8.99 -8.07 1.75
N VAL A 71 -9.33 -7.29 2.78
CA VAL A 71 -9.38 -5.83 2.69
C VAL A 71 -7.99 -5.25 2.39
N LEU A 72 -6.95 -5.74 3.06
CA LEU A 72 -5.58 -5.31 2.83
C LEU A 72 -5.10 -5.68 1.43
N SER A 73 -5.46 -6.86 0.91
CA SER A 73 -5.21 -7.22 -0.49
C SER A 73 -5.88 -6.25 -1.47
N LEU A 74 -7.13 -5.84 -1.22
CA LEU A 74 -7.82 -4.86 -2.07
C LEU A 74 -7.17 -3.47 -2.01
N ILE A 75 -6.72 -3.06 -0.83
CA ILE A 75 -6.00 -1.81 -0.63
C ILE A 75 -4.65 -1.85 -1.37
N ASP A 76 -3.91 -2.95 -1.26
CA ASP A 76 -2.65 -3.17 -1.97
C ASP A 76 -2.85 -3.14 -3.49
N GLN A 77 -3.88 -3.82 -4.01
CA GLN A 77 -4.24 -3.77 -5.44
C GLN A 77 -4.55 -2.34 -5.90
N LEU A 78 -5.29 -1.57 -5.09
CA LEU A 78 -5.59 -0.17 -5.37
C LEU A 78 -4.32 0.71 -5.35
N HIS A 79 -3.41 0.46 -4.42
CA HIS A 79 -2.13 1.16 -4.36
C HIS A 79 -1.22 0.81 -5.55
N GLY A 80 -1.19 -0.46 -5.97
CA GLY A 80 -0.51 -0.90 -7.18
C GLY A 80 -1.02 -0.16 -8.42
N LEU A 81 -2.35 -0.13 -8.61
CA LEU A 81 -2.97 0.62 -9.70
C LEU A 81 -2.68 2.12 -9.66
N LYS A 82 -2.69 2.74 -8.46
CA LYS A 82 -2.28 4.14 -8.29
C LYS A 82 -0.81 4.35 -8.65
N GLY A 83 0.06 3.40 -8.32
CA GLY A 83 1.48 3.41 -8.67
C GLY A 83 1.70 3.36 -10.18
N GLU A 84 1.08 2.42 -10.86
CA GLU A 84 1.10 2.31 -12.32
C GLU A 84 0.58 3.59 -12.98
N MET A 85 -0.54 4.13 -12.49
CA MET A 85 -1.09 5.38 -12.99
C MET A 85 -0.11 6.54 -12.81
N ARG A 86 0.59 6.63 -11.67
CA ARG A 86 1.63 7.64 -11.46
C ARG A 86 2.80 7.46 -12.42
N ALA A 87 3.22 6.23 -12.70
CA ALA A 87 4.28 5.95 -13.67
C ALA A 87 3.86 6.39 -15.08
N VAL A 88 2.64 6.05 -15.51
CA VAL A 88 2.07 6.49 -16.78
C VAL A 88 2.00 8.02 -16.84
N LEU A 89 1.46 8.68 -15.82
CA LEU A 89 1.38 10.14 -15.76
C LEU A 89 2.77 10.80 -15.77
N GLY A 90 3.76 10.19 -15.12
CA GLY A 90 5.16 10.62 -15.16
C GLY A 90 5.76 10.53 -16.56
N ALA A 91 5.57 9.41 -17.25
CA ALA A 91 5.99 9.26 -18.64
C ALA A 91 5.31 10.29 -19.55
N LEU A 92 4.00 10.51 -19.40
CA LEU A 92 3.29 11.54 -20.12
C LEU A 92 3.79 12.95 -19.80
N ALA A 93 4.23 13.22 -18.57
CA ALA A 93 4.77 14.52 -18.19
C ALA A 93 6.12 14.82 -18.85
N ALA A 94 6.91 13.79 -19.15
CA ALA A 94 8.21 13.89 -19.85
C ALA A 94 8.08 14.14 -21.36
N GLU A 95 6.90 13.94 -21.94
CA GLU A 95 6.65 14.18 -23.36
C GLU A 95 6.70 15.67 -23.74
N PRO A 96 6.98 15.98 -25.03
CA PRO A 96 6.94 17.35 -25.53
C PRO A 96 5.60 18.05 -25.27
N PRO A 97 5.58 19.39 -25.10
CA PRO A 97 4.38 20.16 -24.76
C PRO A 97 3.18 19.91 -25.69
N GLU A 98 3.45 19.74 -26.98
CA GLU A 98 2.46 19.48 -28.04
C GLU A 98 1.78 18.12 -27.87
N THR A 99 2.55 17.07 -27.63
CA THR A 99 2.05 15.72 -27.33
C THR A 99 1.22 15.72 -26.05
N ARG A 100 1.67 16.42 -25.00
CA ARG A 100 0.91 16.58 -23.74
C ARG A 100 -0.41 17.31 -23.94
N ALA A 101 -0.44 18.35 -24.78
CA ALA A 101 -1.66 19.08 -25.10
C ALA A 101 -2.67 18.20 -25.84
N ARG A 102 -2.21 17.43 -26.84
CA ARG A 102 -3.04 16.47 -27.58
C ARG A 102 -3.64 15.41 -26.66
N LEU A 103 -2.81 14.82 -25.80
CA LEU A 103 -3.23 13.78 -24.84
C LEU A 103 -4.23 14.30 -23.81
N ARG A 104 -4.05 15.52 -23.29
CA ARG A 104 -5.04 16.16 -22.40
C ARG A 104 -6.42 16.28 -23.05
N GLY A 105 -6.46 16.62 -24.34
CA GLY A 105 -7.70 16.68 -25.12
C GLY A 105 -8.43 15.33 -25.16
N VAL A 106 -7.70 14.27 -25.51
CA VAL A 106 -8.24 12.90 -25.60
C VAL A 106 -8.72 12.40 -24.24
N ILE A 107 -7.91 12.54 -23.18
CA ILE A 107 -8.26 12.08 -21.83
C ILE A 107 -9.53 12.76 -21.33
N ARG A 108 -9.70 14.07 -21.58
CA ARG A 108 -10.88 14.83 -21.17
C ARG A 108 -12.15 14.31 -21.87
N GLN A 109 -12.07 13.97 -23.16
CA GLN A 109 -13.20 13.41 -23.91
C GLN A 109 -13.59 12.02 -23.39
N THR A 110 -12.62 11.14 -23.18
CA THR A 110 -12.87 9.76 -22.70
C THR A 110 -13.46 9.74 -21.28
N ARG A 111 -12.98 10.62 -20.38
CA ARG A 111 -13.46 10.68 -18.99
C ARG A 111 -14.90 11.20 -18.89
N VAL A 112 -15.29 12.15 -19.75
CA VAL A 112 -16.67 12.66 -19.84
C VAL A 112 -17.64 11.58 -20.34
N LEU A 113 -17.22 10.73 -21.28
CA LEU A 113 -18.04 9.65 -21.79
C LEU A 113 -18.31 8.54 -20.76
N ARG A 114 -17.36 8.24 -19.87
CA ARG A 114 -17.55 7.26 -18.79
C ARG A 114 -18.50 7.75 -17.68
N VAL A 115 -18.43 9.02 -17.30
CA VAL A 115 -19.29 9.58 -16.24
C VAL A 115 -20.75 9.70 -16.69
N ARG A 116 -21.00 9.93 -17.99
CA ARG A 116 -22.37 10.02 -18.54
C ARG A 116 -23.06 8.66 -18.77
N ARG A 117 -22.36 7.54 -18.59
CA ARG A 117 -22.89 6.17 -18.80
C ARG A 117 -23.22 5.42 -17.51
N ARG A 118 -23.27 6.11 -16.36
CA ARG A 118 -23.74 5.54 -15.09
C ARG A 118 -25.01 6.23 -14.63
#